data_AF-A0A3D9ZVD2-F1
#
_entry.id   AF-A0A3D9ZVD2-F1
#
_cell.length_a   1.000
_cell.length_b   1.000
_cell.length_c   1.000
_cell.angle_alpha   90.00
_cell.angle_beta   90.00
_cell.angle_gamma   90.00
#
_symmetry.space_group_name_H-M   'P 1'
#
loop_
_entity.id
_entity.type
_entity.pdbx_description
1 polymer ?
#
loop_
_entity_poly.entity_id
_entity_poly.type
_entity_poly.pdbx_seq_one_letter_code
_entity_poly.pdbx_strand_id
1 'polypeptide(L)'
;MTRQLEVTPPTAALDLRRPAWLLVLSPLPFVAWLAALVPAMSSTGVTNAADLTTDQMASIRGGWATAWALYALAVLFGAAAMAMLNSRLRDTAARRLVAASQVAVALSAITIVGHLALIELAAGFTGPRLGDSDLYAASQVLSYTTIWSATVAVILTGLALRGSMVLRRTGFVVAIVAAALLLLDVATRGLPPFLVAVFWLVVGIGLLRRRVPSAA
;
A
#
# COMPACT_ATOMS: atom_id res chain seq x y z
N MET A 1 44.99 35.05 -1.27
CA MET A 1 43.52 34.89 -1.22
C MET A 1 43.18 33.41 -1.33
N THR A 2 43.07 32.72 -0.20
CA THR A 2 42.70 31.30 -0.11
C THR A 2 41.19 31.20 -0.06
N ARG A 3 40.60 30.70 -1.15
CA ARG A 3 39.16 30.44 -1.28
C ARG A 3 38.81 29.28 -0.35
N GLN A 4 38.21 29.56 0.80
CA GLN A 4 37.59 28.53 1.63
C GLN A 4 36.50 27.86 0.78
N LEU A 5 36.74 26.60 0.40
CA LEU A 5 35.68 25.73 -0.08
C LEU A 5 34.70 25.57 1.08
N GLU A 6 33.52 26.18 0.97
CA GLU A 6 32.37 25.81 1.79
C GLU A 6 32.09 24.33 1.56
N VAL A 7 32.68 23.49 2.42
CA VAL A 7 32.29 22.11 2.59
C VAL A 7 30.87 22.16 3.13
N THR A 8 29.90 22.07 2.23
CA THR A 8 28.51 21.86 2.58
C THR A 8 28.49 20.63 3.48
N PRO A 9 27.97 20.73 4.73
CA PRO A 9 28.02 19.60 5.64
C PRO A 9 27.34 18.39 4.98
N PRO A 10 27.83 17.16 5.25
CA PRO A 10 27.20 15.96 4.74
C PRO A 10 25.72 16.03 5.13
N THR A 11 24.86 15.86 4.12
CA THR A 11 23.40 15.75 4.31
C THR A 11 23.17 14.86 5.51
N ALA A 12 22.61 15.41 6.60
CA ALA A 12 22.41 14.71 7.85
C ALA A 12 21.89 13.30 7.54
N ALA A 13 22.62 12.27 7.97
CA ALA A 13 22.35 10.90 7.57
C ALA A 13 20.90 10.56 7.98
N LEU A 14 20.00 10.50 7.01
CA LEU A 14 18.61 10.17 7.25
C LEU A 14 18.56 8.74 7.82
N ASP A 15 18.10 8.59 9.06
CA ASP A 15 17.81 7.27 9.60
C ASP A 15 16.56 6.71 8.90
N LEU A 16 16.82 5.86 7.90
CA LEU A 16 15.81 5.20 7.08
C LEU A 16 15.65 3.71 7.45
N ARG A 17 16.37 3.20 8.47
CA ARG A 17 16.34 1.77 8.81
C ARG A 17 14.98 1.30 9.28
N ARG A 18 14.35 2.04 10.19
CA ARG A 18 13.02 1.72 10.72
C ARG A 18 11.95 1.67 9.60
N PRO A 19 11.75 2.72 8.78
CA PRO A 19 10.76 2.64 7.72
C PRO A 19 11.10 1.58 6.67
N ALA A 20 12.40 1.35 6.39
CA ALA A 20 12.82 0.30 5.47
C ALA A 20 12.45 -1.11 5.95
N TRP A 21 12.64 -1.42 7.23
CA TRP A 21 12.21 -2.71 7.79
C TRP A 21 10.69 -2.89 7.74
N LEU A 22 9.91 -1.86 8.05
CA LEU A 22 8.45 -1.92 7.93
C LEU A 22 8.03 -2.21 6.47
N LEU A 23 8.66 -1.54 5.50
CA LEU A 23 8.41 -1.80 4.07
C LEU A 23 8.82 -3.22 3.64
N VAL A 24 9.88 -3.80 4.20
CA VAL A 24 10.28 -5.18 3.92
C VAL A 24 9.30 -6.19 4.51
N LEU A 25 8.72 -5.89 5.67
CA LEU A 25 7.78 -6.78 6.36
C LEU A 25 6.34 -6.62 5.85
N SER A 26 6.03 -5.58 5.08
CA SER A 26 4.67 -5.31 4.60
C SER A 26 4.03 -6.40 3.74
N PRO A 27 4.76 -7.30 3.05
CA PRO A 27 4.13 -8.45 2.39
C PRO A 27 3.55 -9.48 3.37
N LEU A 28 4.04 -9.57 4.60
CA LEU A 28 3.61 -10.63 5.55
C LEU A 28 2.11 -10.52 5.92
N PRO A 29 1.57 -9.34 6.24
CA PRO A 29 0.12 -9.18 6.42
C PRO A 29 -0.71 -9.55 5.19
N PHE A 30 -0.22 -9.31 3.97
CA PHE A 30 -0.91 -9.74 2.74
C PHE A 30 -0.91 -11.26 2.59
N VAL A 31 0.18 -11.93 2.95
CA VAL A 31 0.22 -13.40 2.98
C VAL A 31 -0.77 -13.95 4.00
N ALA A 32 -0.84 -13.34 5.20
CA ALA A 32 -1.83 -13.73 6.22
C ALA A 32 -3.27 -13.52 5.73
N TRP A 33 -3.54 -12.39 5.07
CA TRP A 33 -4.83 -12.13 4.44
C TRP A 33 -5.18 -13.20 3.41
N LEU A 34 -4.28 -13.52 2.48
CA LEU A 34 -4.52 -14.57 1.47
C LEU A 34 -4.74 -15.94 2.12
N ALA A 35 -3.97 -16.27 3.15
CA ALA A 35 -4.11 -17.52 3.90
C ALA A 35 -5.46 -17.63 4.63
N ALA A 36 -6.09 -16.51 4.99
CA ALA A 36 -7.44 -16.48 5.56
C ALA A 36 -8.53 -16.48 4.47
N LEU A 37 -8.36 -15.66 3.43
CA LEU A 37 -9.35 -15.45 2.38
C LEU A 37 -9.52 -16.68 1.49
N VAL A 38 -8.42 -17.31 1.06
CA VAL A 38 -8.46 -18.42 0.10
C VAL A 38 -9.25 -19.62 0.63
N PRO A 39 -9.01 -20.12 1.86
CA PRO A 39 -9.82 -21.21 2.41
C PRO A 39 -11.29 -20.82 2.59
N ALA A 40 -11.56 -19.61 3.09
CA ALA A 40 -12.93 -19.13 3.29
C ALA A 40 -13.70 -19.04 1.97
N MET A 41 -13.10 -18.51 0.91
CA MET A 41 -13.76 -18.43 -0.40
C MET A 41 -13.89 -19.82 -1.05
N SER A 42 -12.87 -20.67 -0.94
CA SER A 42 -12.87 -21.99 -1.57
C SER A 42 -13.98 -22.92 -1.04
N SER A 43 -14.38 -22.78 0.23
CA SER A 43 -15.45 -23.59 0.83
C SER A 43 -16.86 -23.25 0.31
N THR A 44 -17.02 -22.12 -0.38
CA THR A 44 -18.33 -21.67 -0.89
C THR A 44 -18.67 -22.23 -2.27
N GLY A 45 -17.68 -22.70 -3.02
CA GLY A 45 -17.85 -23.17 -4.39
C GLY A 45 -18.04 -22.06 -5.44
N VAL A 46 -17.98 -20.78 -5.05
CA VAL A 46 -18.02 -19.64 -5.98
C VAL A 46 -16.64 -19.07 -6.22
N THR A 47 -16.40 -18.57 -7.43
CA THR A 47 -15.14 -17.95 -7.84
C THR A 47 -15.11 -16.44 -7.58
N ASN A 48 -16.28 -15.82 -7.38
CA ASN A 48 -16.43 -14.39 -7.13
C ASN A 48 -17.30 -14.15 -5.90
N ALA A 49 -16.86 -13.29 -4.99
CA ALA A 49 -17.60 -12.93 -3.79
C ALA A 49 -18.96 -12.28 -4.10
N ALA A 50 -19.10 -11.62 -5.25
CA ALA A 50 -20.38 -11.04 -5.68
C ALA A 50 -21.48 -12.09 -5.84
N ASP A 51 -21.13 -13.36 -6.09
CA ASP A 51 -22.09 -14.43 -6.32
C ASP A 51 -22.50 -15.18 -5.05
N LEU A 52 -21.98 -14.79 -3.88
CA LEU A 52 -22.31 -15.42 -2.60
C LEU A 52 -23.79 -15.22 -2.26
N THR A 53 -24.47 -16.32 -1.94
CA THR A 53 -25.80 -16.30 -1.32
C THR A 53 -25.71 -16.05 0.19
N THR A 54 -26.84 -15.74 0.82
CA THR A 54 -26.92 -15.51 2.27
C THR A 54 -26.44 -16.72 3.08
N ASP A 55 -26.82 -17.93 2.66
CA ASP A 55 -26.43 -19.17 3.33
C ASP A 55 -24.92 -19.44 3.21
N GLN A 56 -24.35 -19.19 2.03
CA GLN A 56 -22.91 -19.29 1.81
C GLN A 56 -22.17 -18.26 2.67
N MET A 57 -22.62 -17.01 2.70
CA MET A 57 -22.02 -15.97 3.55
C MET A 57 -22.08 -16.33 5.03
N ALA A 58 -23.22 -16.84 5.52
CA ALA A 58 -23.37 -17.28 6.91
C ALA A 58 -22.37 -18.39 7.26
N SER A 59 -22.14 -19.34 6.35
CA SER A 59 -21.18 -20.44 6.55
C SER A 59 -19.71 -19.99 6.66
N ILE A 60 -19.36 -18.84 6.05
CA ILE A 60 -17.99 -18.32 6.04
C ILE A 60 -17.80 -17.05 6.87
N ARG A 61 -18.81 -16.62 7.64
CA ARG A 61 -18.84 -15.30 8.29
C ARG A 61 -17.60 -15.01 9.14
N GLY A 62 -17.11 -16.00 9.88
CA GLY A 62 -15.89 -15.86 10.68
C GLY A 62 -14.62 -15.69 9.84
N GLY A 63 -14.49 -16.47 8.76
CA GLY A 63 -13.38 -16.36 7.81
C GLY A 63 -13.40 -15.04 7.05
N TRP A 64 -14.58 -14.59 6.64
CA TRP A 64 -14.82 -13.29 6.00
C TRP A 64 -14.36 -12.13 6.90
N ALA A 65 -14.87 -12.07 8.13
CA ALA A 65 -14.53 -11.02 9.09
C ALA A 65 -13.02 -10.97 9.39
N THR A 66 -12.40 -12.14 9.49
CA THR A 66 -10.96 -12.25 9.72
C THR A 66 -10.16 -11.78 8.50
N ALA A 67 -10.53 -12.22 7.30
CA ALA A 67 -9.83 -11.90 6.06
C ALA A 67 -9.85 -10.38 5.80
N TRP A 68 -11.00 -9.73 5.85
CA TRP A 68 -11.07 -8.30 5.54
C TRP A 68 -10.38 -7.43 6.61
N ALA A 69 -10.41 -7.82 7.88
CA ALA A 69 -9.62 -7.17 8.92
C ALA A 69 -8.10 -7.29 8.65
N LEU A 70 -7.62 -8.47 8.24
CA LEU A 70 -6.22 -8.68 7.85
C LEU A 70 -5.83 -7.87 6.62
N TYR A 71 -6.71 -7.75 5.63
CA TYR A 71 -6.49 -6.90 4.46
C TYR A 71 -6.34 -5.43 4.87
N ALA A 72 -7.24 -4.93 5.73
CA ALA A 72 -7.15 -3.57 6.23
C ALA A 72 -5.86 -3.32 7.02
N LEU A 73 -5.47 -4.26 7.88
CA LEU A 73 -4.22 -4.21 8.61
C LEU A 73 -3.01 -4.17 7.67
N ALA A 74 -3.03 -4.96 6.60
CA ALA A 74 -1.94 -5.00 5.61
C ALA A 74 -1.73 -3.65 4.92
N VAL A 75 -2.82 -3.00 4.50
CA VAL A 75 -2.78 -1.67 3.90
C VAL A 75 -2.33 -0.63 4.92
N LEU A 76 -2.89 -0.62 6.14
CA LEU A 76 -2.55 0.33 7.18
C LEU A 76 -1.08 0.22 7.62
N PHE A 77 -0.54 -1.00 7.66
CA PHE A 77 0.86 -1.24 7.96
C PHE A 77 1.79 -0.63 6.90
N GLY A 78 1.48 -0.83 5.62
CA GLY A 78 2.22 -0.19 4.52
C GLY A 78 2.05 1.33 4.49
N ALA A 79 0.84 1.83 4.76
CA ALA A 79 0.57 3.26 4.88
C ALA A 79 1.40 3.89 6.01
N ALA A 80 1.49 3.24 7.18
CA ALA A 80 2.33 3.69 8.28
C ALA A 80 3.82 3.72 7.89
N ALA A 81 4.30 2.68 7.21
CA ALA A 81 5.68 2.61 6.73
C ALA A 81 6.01 3.75 5.75
N MET A 82 5.11 4.00 4.78
CA MET A 82 5.23 5.06 3.79
C MET A 82 5.11 6.45 4.42
N ALA A 83 4.18 6.66 5.35
CA ALA A 83 4.06 7.92 6.10
C ALA A 83 5.33 8.22 6.88
N MET A 84 5.90 7.21 7.53
CA MET A 84 7.14 7.34 8.27
C MET A 84 8.31 7.65 7.34
N LEU A 85 8.40 7.01 6.16
CA LEU A 85 9.40 7.33 5.14
C LEU A 85 9.24 8.78 4.63
N ASN A 86 8.02 9.18 4.27
CA ASN A 86 7.70 10.53 3.81
C ASN A 86 8.09 11.59 4.84
N SER A 87 7.83 11.34 6.13
CA SER A 87 8.25 12.24 7.20
C SER A 87 9.76 12.49 7.24
N ARG A 88 10.58 11.50 6.85
CA ARG A 88 12.05 11.64 6.77
C ARG A 88 12.51 12.32 5.49
N LEU A 89 11.72 12.26 4.41
CA LEU A 89 12.06 12.88 3.13
C LEU A 89 11.54 14.32 3.01
N ARG A 90 10.75 14.81 3.98
CA ARG A 90 10.09 16.12 3.93
C ARG A 90 11.05 17.31 3.84
N ASP A 91 12.26 17.16 4.39
CA ASP A 91 13.28 18.22 4.45
C ASP A 91 14.22 18.20 3.23
N THR A 92 13.91 17.40 2.21
CA THR A 92 14.68 17.31 0.97
C THR A 92 14.16 18.25 -0.11
N ALA A 93 14.93 18.43 -1.19
CA ALA A 93 14.51 19.17 -2.38
C ALA A 93 13.20 18.64 -3.02
N ALA A 94 12.80 17.40 -2.70
CA ALA A 94 11.58 16.76 -3.20
C ALA A 94 10.34 16.97 -2.32
N ARG A 95 10.33 17.93 -1.39
CA ARG A 95 9.25 18.15 -0.39
C ARG A 95 7.82 18.15 -0.95
N ARG A 96 7.61 18.71 -2.15
CA ARG A 96 6.28 18.79 -2.78
C ARG A 96 5.75 17.41 -3.16
N LEU A 97 6.61 16.54 -3.71
CA LEU A 97 6.25 15.16 -4.04
C LEU A 97 5.95 14.35 -2.78
N VAL A 98 6.73 14.58 -1.72
CA VAL A 98 6.53 13.94 -0.41
C VAL A 98 5.20 14.36 0.21
N ALA A 99 4.85 15.65 0.16
CA ALA A 99 3.56 16.14 0.67
C ALA A 99 2.38 15.54 -0.11
N ALA A 100 2.45 15.51 -1.44
CA ALA A 100 1.43 14.87 -2.26
C ALA A 100 1.33 13.35 -1.99
N SER A 101 2.46 12.67 -1.81
CA SER A 101 2.49 11.27 -1.39
C SER A 101 1.81 11.07 -0.04
N GLN A 102 2.05 11.97 0.93
CA GLN A 102 1.42 11.91 2.25
C GLN A 102 -0.10 12.01 2.18
N VAL A 103 -0.63 12.87 1.30
CA VAL A 103 -2.08 12.96 1.05
C VAL A 103 -2.62 11.66 0.48
N ALA A 104 -1.92 11.06 -0.50
CA ALA A 104 -2.31 9.78 -1.08
C ALA A 104 -2.25 8.62 -0.06
N VAL A 105 -1.25 8.60 0.82
CA VAL A 105 -1.17 7.66 1.95
C VAL A 105 -2.36 7.83 2.89
N ALA A 106 -2.70 9.07 3.27
CA ALA A 106 -3.83 9.36 4.14
C ALA A 106 -5.16 8.93 3.50
N LEU A 107 -5.36 9.22 2.21
CA LEU A 107 -6.54 8.80 1.47
C LEU A 107 -6.66 7.27 1.43
N SER A 108 -5.56 6.55 1.18
CA SER A 108 -5.52 5.09 1.23
C SER A 108 -5.93 4.56 2.62
N ALA A 109 -5.39 5.13 3.69
CA ALA A 109 -5.72 4.75 5.06
C ALA A 109 -7.19 5.02 5.45
N ILE A 110 -7.77 6.13 4.99
CA ILE A 110 -9.17 6.46 5.26
C ILE A 110 -10.09 5.52 4.47
N THR A 111 -9.81 5.33 3.19
CA THR A 111 -10.65 4.52 2.30
C THR A 111 -10.62 3.04 2.67
N ILE A 112 -9.52 2.50 3.19
CA ILE A 112 -9.50 1.10 3.65
C ILE A 112 -10.33 0.88 4.91
N VAL A 113 -10.37 1.84 5.83
CA VAL A 113 -11.24 1.76 7.02
C VAL A 113 -12.70 1.84 6.60
N GLY A 114 -13.04 2.72 5.66
CA GLY A 114 -14.38 2.79 5.07
C GLY A 114 -14.74 1.49 4.33
N HIS A 115 -13.83 0.93 3.54
CA HIS A 115 -14.02 -0.36 2.87
C HIS A 115 -14.31 -1.47 3.89
N LEU A 116 -13.50 -1.60 4.94
CA LEU A 116 -13.69 -2.60 5.99
C LEU A 116 -15.07 -2.46 6.66
N ALA A 117 -15.48 -1.23 6.99
CA ALA A 117 -16.79 -1.01 7.58
C ALA A 117 -17.92 -1.44 6.63
N LEU A 118 -17.85 -1.01 5.37
CA LEU A 118 -18.88 -1.31 4.38
C LEU A 118 -18.93 -2.79 4.00
N ILE A 119 -17.78 -3.45 3.82
CA ILE A 119 -17.73 -4.88 3.44
C ILE A 119 -18.25 -5.78 4.56
N GLU A 120 -18.06 -5.39 5.82
CA GLU A 120 -18.60 -6.12 6.98
C GLU A 120 -20.09 -5.89 7.18
N LEU A 121 -20.59 -4.69 6.91
CA LEU A 121 -22.03 -4.41 6.90
C LEU A 121 -22.73 -5.10 5.71
N ALA A 122 -22.09 -5.11 4.55
CA ALA A 122 -22.61 -5.74 3.33
C ALA A 122 -22.81 -7.25 3.50
N ALA A 123 -22.03 -7.92 4.34
CA ALA A 123 -22.23 -9.34 4.62
C ALA A 123 -23.54 -9.65 5.39
N GLY A 124 -24.28 -8.64 5.85
CA GLY A 124 -25.66 -8.76 6.34
C GLY A 124 -26.73 -8.53 5.26
N PHE A 125 -26.41 -8.63 3.98
CA PHE A 125 -27.34 -8.42 2.86
C PHE A 125 -28.55 -9.36 2.91
N THR A 126 -29.66 -8.89 2.35
CA THR A 126 -30.94 -9.61 2.28
C THR A 126 -31.37 -9.96 0.84
N GLY A 127 -30.62 -9.49 -0.15
CA GLY A 127 -30.85 -9.82 -1.56
C GLY A 127 -30.42 -11.24 -1.93
N PRO A 128 -30.70 -11.68 -3.18
CA PRO A 128 -30.31 -13.01 -3.65
C PRO A 128 -28.79 -13.26 -3.59
N ARG A 129 -28.00 -12.22 -3.87
CA ARG A 129 -26.54 -12.29 -3.90
C ARG A 129 -25.91 -11.06 -3.24
N LEU A 130 -24.68 -11.23 -2.74
CA LEU A 130 -23.90 -10.13 -2.18
C LEU A 130 -23.68 -8.99 -3.18
N GLY A 131 -23.51 -9.34 -4.47
CA GLY A 131 -23.33 -8.39 -5.56
C GLY A 131 -24.51 -7.42 -5.76
N ASP A 132 -25.70 -7.77 -5.27
CA ASP A 132 -26.90 -6.93 -5.35
C ASP A 132 -26.94 -5.86 -4.24
N SER A 133 -25.99 -5.90 -3.29
CA SER A 133 -25.91 -4.95 -2.19
C SER A 133 -25.19 -3.66 -2.58
N ASP A 134 -25.86 -2.51 -2.42
CA ASP A 134 -25.23 -1.19 -2.59
C ASP A 134 -24.03 -0.99 -1.67
N LEU A 135 -24.07 -1.57 -0.45
CA LEU A 135 -22.95 -1.52 0.49
C LEU A 135 -21.75 -2.29 -0.05
N TYR A 136 -21.98 -3.45 -0.67
CA TYR A 136 -20.92 -4.21 -1.33
C TYR A 136 -20.33 -3.40 -2.49
N ALA A 137 -21.17 -2.87 -3.39
CA ALA A 137 -20.71 -2.05 -4.51
C ALA A 137 -19.88 -0.82 -4.06
N ALA A 138 -20.36 -0.09 -3.04
CA ALA A 138 -19.65 1.03 -2.45
C ALA A 138 -18.33 0.60 -1.80
N SER A 139 -18.31 -0.54 -1.10
CA SER A 139 -17.09 -1.10 -0.52
C SER A 139 -16.03 -1.39 -1.60
N GLN A 140 -16.43 -1.89 -2.78
CA GLN A 140 -15.51 -2.16 -3.88
C GLN A 140 -14.91 -0.87 -4.44
N VAL A 141 -15.69 0.20 -4.58
CA VAL A 141 -15.19 1.53 -4.97
C VAL A 141 -14.12 2.01 -3.99
N LEU A 142 -14.35 1.86 -2.69
CA LEU A 142 -13.37 2.23 -1.67
C LEU A 142 -12.12 1.34 -1.72
N SER A 143 -12.26 0.03 -2.00
CA SER A 143 -11.13 -0.88 -2.17
C SER A 143 -10.23 -0.48 -3.34
N TYR A 144 -10.81 -0.19 -4.51
CA TYR A 144 -10.03 0.31 -5.65
C TYR A 144 -9.35 1.65 -5.34
N THR A 145 -10.10 2.58 -4.74
CA THR A 145 -9.56 3.89 -4.34
C THR A 145 -8.38 3.75 -3.37
N THR A 146 -8.47 2.79 -2.44
CA THR A 146 -7.40 2.46 -1.49
C THR A 146 -6.12 2.10 -2.22
N ILE A 147 -6.19 1.16 -3.16
CA ILE A 147 -5.03 0.61 -3.87
C ILE A 147 -4.46 1.60 -4.88
N TRP A 148 -5.32 2.34 -5.59
CA TRP A 148 -4.87 3.40 -6.48
C TRP A 148 -4.15 4.49 -5.71
N SER A 149 -4.68 4.92 -4.56
CA SER A 149 -4.03 5.91 -3.70
C SER A 149 -2.70 5.41 -3.13
N ALA A 150 -2.64 4.15 -2.68
CA ALA A 150 -1.39 3.54 -2.22
C ALA A 150 -0.33 3.47 -3.34
N THR A 151 -0.75 3.14 -4.57
CA THR A 151 0.14 3.07 -5.72
C THR A 151 0.62 4.45 -6.16
N VAL A 152 -0.26 5.47 -6.13
CA VAL A 152 0.13 6.87 -6.35
C VAL A 152 1.15 7.33 -5.31
N ALA A 153 0.97 6.97 -4.03
CA ALA A 153 1.96 7.25 -2.99
C ALA A 153 3.32 6.60 -3.30
N VAL A 154 3.33 5.34 -3.77
CA VAL A 154 4.56 4.65 -4.21
C VAL A 154 5.24 5.40 -5.36
N ILE A 155 4.49 5.83 -6.37
CA ILE A 155 5.03 6.59 -7.52
C ILE A 155 5.67 7.89 -7.04
N LEU A 156 4.94 8.69 -6.26
CA LEU A 156 5.39 9.98 -5.77
C LEU A 156 6.61 9.86 -4.84
N THR A 157 6.60 8.90 -3.92
CA THR A 157 7.75 8.63 -3.05
C THR A 157 8.94 8.09 -3.85
N GLY A 158 8.72 7.24 -4.85
CA GLY A 158 9.79 6.77 -5.76
C GLY A 158 10.45 7.92 -6.53
N LEU A 159 9.66 8.86 -7.04
CA LEU A 159 10.16 10.09 -7.67
C LEU A 159 10.87 11.00 -6.66
N ALA A 160 10.39 11.10 -5.42
CA ALA A 160 11.05 11.84 -4.36
C ALA A 160 12.40 11.22 -3.96
N LEU A 161 12.48 9.90 -3.86
CA LEU A 161 13.72 9.14 -3.63
C LEU A 161 14.72 9.31 -4.77
N ARG A 162 14.23 9.47 -6.02
CA ARG A 162 15.05 9.83 -7.16
C ARG A 162 15.59 11.25 -7.04
N GLY A 163 14.71 12.23 -6.79
CA GLY A 163 15.06 13.65 -6.72
C GLY A 163 16.00 13.98 -5.55
N SER A 164 15.90 13.24 -4.45
CA SER A 164 16.78 13.35 -3.27
C SER A 164 18.08 12.53 -3.38
N MET A 165 18.32 11.84 -4.50
CA MET A 165 19.49 10.99 -4.74
C MET A 165 19.66 9.83 -3.73
N VAL A 166 18.62 9.52 -2.94
CA VAL A 166 18.64 8.44 -1.94
C VAL A 166 18.63 7.06 -2.61
N LEU A 167 17.71 6.86 -3.56
CA LEU A 167 17.58 5.64 -4.36
C LEU A 167 17.32 6.01 -5.82
N ARG A 168 18.31 6.65 -6.47
CA ARG A 168 18.11 7.26 -7.80
C ARG A 168 17.56 6.31 -8.85
N ARG A 169 18.17 5.11 -8.98
CA ARG A 169 17.76 4.11 -9.98
C ARG A 169 16.52 3.34 -9.50
N THR A 170 16.57 2.78 -8.30
CA THR A 170 15.47 1.96 -7.75
C THR A 170 14.18 2.75 -7.62
N GLY A 171 14.22 3.97 -7.07
CA GLY A 171 13.04 4.82 -6.93
C GLY A 171 12.41 5.19 -8.28
N PHE A 172 13.22 5.44 -9.31
CA PHE A 172 12.73 5.73 -10.66
C PHE A 172 12.09 4.50 -11.32
N VAL A 173 12.75 3.34 -11.24
CA VAL A 173 12.21 2.08 -11.79
C VAL A 173 10.91 1.72 -11.11
N VAL A 174 10.86 1.76 -9.77
CA VAL A 174 9.62 1.50 -9.03
C VAL A 174 8.52 2.47 -9.42
N ALA A 175 8.81 3.77 -9.57
CA ALA A 175 7.80 4.75 -9.99
C ALA A 175 7.24 4.47 -11.39
N ILE A 176 8.10 4.11 -12.36
CA ILE A 176 7.63 3.78 -13.72
C ILE A 176 6.79 2.51 -13.71
N VAL A 177 7.27 1.44 -13.08
CA VAL A 177 6.56 0.16 -13.05
C VAL A 177 5.23 0.30 -12.32
N ALA A 178 5.21 1.02 -11.19
CA ALA A 178 3.98 1.31 -10.46
C ALA A 178 3.00 2.15 -11.28
N ALA A 179 3.48 3.15 -12.05
CA ALA A 179 2.63 3.94 -12.94
C ALA A 179 2.03 3.10 -14.07
N ALA A 180 2.82 2.25 -14.72
CA ALA A 180 2.34 1.35 -15.76
C ALA A 180 1.30 0.36 -15.23
N LEU A 181 1.56 -0.24 -14.06
CA LEU A 181 0.62 -1.15 -13.42
C LEU A 181 -0.64 -0.45 -12.91
N LEU A 182 -0.53 0.80 -12.42
CA LEU A 182 -1.71 1.59 -12.06
C LEU A 182 -2.60 1.85 -13.27
N LEU A 183 -2.03 2.24 -14.42
CA LEU A 183 -2.79 2.46 -15.65
C LEU A 183 -3.47 1.17 -16.12
N LEU A 184 -2.77 0.03 -16.03
CA LEU A 184 -3.33 -1.28 -16.34
C LEU A 184 -4.48 -1.64 -15.39
N ASP A 185 -4.33 -1.39 -14.09
CA ASP A 185 -5.37 -1.69 -13.10
C ASP A 185 -6.59 -0.77 -13.25
N VAL A 186 -6.39 0.51 -13.56
CA VAL A 186 -7.50 1.43 -13.86
C VAL A 186 -8.29 0.95 -15.08
N ALA A 187 -7.61 0.39 -16.09
CA ALA A 187 -8.25 -0.12 -17.30
C ALA A 187 -8.94 -1.48 -17.11
N THR A 188 -8.40 -2.36 -16.25
CA THR A 188 -8.83 -3.77 -16.17
C THR A 188 -9.50 -4.15 -14.85
N ARG A 189 -9.23 -3.41 -13.77
CA ARG A 189 -9.59 -3.75 -12.38
C ARG A 189 -9.18 -5.18 -11.99
N GLY A 190 -8.13 -5.69 -12.62
CA GLY A 190 -7.72 -7.08 -12.54
C GLY A 190 -6.42 -7.30 -11.79
N LEU A 191 -5.76 -6.25 -11.30
CA LEU A 191 -4.48 -6.42 -10.60
C LEU A 191 -4.73 -6.78 -9.13
N PRO A 192 -4.05 -7.82 -8.61
CA PRO A 192 -4.17 -8.15 -7.21
C PRO A 192 -3.62 -7.02 -6.31
N PRO A 193 -4.30 -6.71 -5.20
CA PRO A 193 -3.90 -5.60 -4.34
C PRO A 193 -2.54 -5.82 -3.67
N PHE A 194 -2.09 -7.07 -3.51
CA PHE A 194 -0.78 -7.38 -2.91
C PHE A 194 0.41 -6.91 -3.76
N LEU A 195 0.22 -6.54 -5.04
CA LEU A 195 1.29 -5.98 -5.87
C LEU A 195 1.88 -4.70 -5.27
N VAL A 196 1.09 -3.91 -4.54
CA VAL A 196 1.60 -2.73 -3.86
C VAL A 196 2.67 -3.07 -2.81
N ALA A 197 2.51 -4.21 -2.13
CA ALA A 197 3.48 -4.69 -1.15
C ALA A 197 4.79 -5.15 -1.78
N VAL A 198 4.78 -5.56 -3.05
CA VAL A 198 6.01 -5.86 -3.81
C VAL A 198 6.81 -4.58 -4.03
N PHE A 199 6.16 -3.47 -4.38
CA PHE A 199 6.85 -2.19 -4.50
C PHE A 199 7.43 -1.73 -3.17
N TRP A 200 6.66 -1.83 -2.08
CA TRP A 200 7.13 -1.53 -0.73
C TRP A 200 8.35 -2.36 -0.37
N LEU A 201 8.30 -3.68 -0.59
CA LEU A 201 9.41 -4.59 -0.35
C LEU A 201 10.67 -4.17 -1.12
N VAL A 202 10.56 -3.88 -2.41
CA VAL A 202 11.70 -3.47 -3.25
C VAL A 202 12.31 -2.15 -2.76
N VAL A 203 11.48 -1.17 -2.40
CA VAL A 203 11.93 0.09 -1.81
C VAL A 203 12.62 -0.16 -0.47
N GLY A 204 12.02 -0.96 0.40
CA GLY A 204 12.57 -1.33 1.71
C GLY A 204 13.93 -2.01 1.61
N ILE A 205 14.07 -3.03 0.75
CA ILE A 205 15.35 -3.69 0.47
C ILE A 205 16.38 -2.70 -0.05
N GLY A 206 15.99 -1.82 -0.99
CA GLY A 206 16.87 -0.78 -1.52
C GLY A 206 17.42 0.13 -0.42
N LEU A 207 16.55 0.55 0.51
CA LEU A 207 16.92 1.39 1.64
C LEU A 207 17.85 0.66 2.62
N LEU A 208 17.58 -0.60 2.96
CA LEU A 208 18.43 -1.40 3.86
C LEU A 208 19.82 -1.69 3.28
N ARG A 209 19.93 -1.86 1.95
CA ARG A 209 21.21 -2.12 1.26
C ARG A 209 22.09 -0.88 1.16
N ARG A 210 21.56 0.32 1.44
CA ARG A 210 22.35 1.54 1.38
C ARG A 210 23.34 1.55 2.55
N ARG A 211 24.64 1.47 2.25
CA ARG A 211 25.70 1.63 3.26
C ARG A 211 25.60 3.04 3.83
N VAL A 212 25.38 3.16 5.13
CA VAL A 212 25.62 4.41 5.87
C VAL A 212 27.13 4.66 5.73
N PRO A 213 27.57 5.82 5.20
CA PRO A 213 28.99 6.17 5.30
C PRO A 213 29.33 6.17 6.79
N SER A 214 30.17 5.23 7.22
CA SER A 214 30.80 5.35 8.54
C SER A 214 31.59 6.64 8.50
N ALA A 215 31.28 7.58 9.40
CA ALA A 215 32.17 8.69 9.66
C ALA A 215 33.54 8.09 10.04
N ALA A 216 34.52 8.28 9.17
CA ALA A 216 35.93 8.04 9.41
C ALA A 216 36.63 9.40 9.34
#